data_AF-A0A8J8GZX3-F1
#
_entry.id   AF-A0A8J8GZX3-F1
#
_cell.length_a   1.000
_cell.length_b   1.000
_cell.length_c   1.000
_cell.angle_alpha   90.00
_cell.angle_beta   90.00
_cell.angle_gamma   90.00
#
_symmetry.space_group_name_H-M   'P 1'
#
loop_
_entity.id
_entity.type
_entity.pdbx_description
1 polymer ?
#
loop_
_entity_poly.entity_id
_entity_poly.type
_entity_poly.pdbx_seq_one_letter_code
_entity_poly.pdbx_strand_id
1 'polypeptide(L)'
;MGRIEKKLSDSTTKYYWYPGEKQEWIRAAVSIGVGIVAAALLMLMTHNSVTAVVVGTSATLALAGFNFGRRDSKALAGFPGMADKAARRAAIGHTGRAAWRGLVMGVGSAAAAVLVINLSPQGWLYDWLLPVVPAVVCAIARQIGLVWEKLGTTVSTKGPAAEPAKAEPAKAVPTDG
;
A
#
# COMPACT_ATOMS: atom_id res chain seq x y z
N MET A 1 -9.01 9.70 3.42
CA MET A 1 -7.97 10.15 4.36
C MET A 1 -8.68 10.43 5.67
N GLY A 2 -8.15 9.97 6.80
CA GLY A 2 -8.67 10.33 8.13
C GLY A 2 -8.48 11.83 8.34
N ARG A 3 -9.46 12.62 7.91
CA ARG A 3 -9.52 14.06 8.13
C ARG A 3 -9.96 14.22 9.58
N ILE A 4 -9.01 14.47 10.48
CA ILE A 4 -9.38 14.89 11.84
C ILE A 4 -9.68 16.38 11.74
N GLU A 5 -10.97 16.68 11.61
CA GLU A 5 -11.48 18.04 11.64
C GLU A 5 -11.46 18.52 13.09
N LYS A 6 -10.41 19.24 13.48
CA LYS A 6 -10.47 20.03 14.70
C LYS A 6 -11.14 21.36 14.35
N LYS A 7 -12.43 21.47 14.67
CA LYS A 7 -13.11 22.77 14.73
C LYS A 7 -12.52 23.54 15.91
N LEU A 8 -11.77 24.60 15.64
CA LEU A 8 -11.27 25.51 16.69
C LEU A 8 -12.31 26.59 17.02
N SER A 9 -13.21 26.91 16.09
CA SER A 9 -14.29 27.89 16.21
C SER A 9 -15.31 27.67 15.08
N ASP A 10 -16.51 28.24 15.18
CA ASP A 10 -17.61 28.10 14.20
C ASP A 10 -17.24 28.55 12.78
N SER A 11 -16.23 29.40 12.63
CA SER A 11 -15.76 29.91 11.33
C SER A 11 -14.43 29.32 10.85
N THR A 12 -13.70 28.56 11.68
CA THR A 12 -12.31 28.16 11.38
C THR A 12 -12.08 26.68 11.65
N THR A 13 -11.90 25.92 10.56
CA THR A 13 -11.51 24.51 10.60
C THR A 13 -10.03 24.39 10.27
N LYS A 14 -9.22 23.89 11.20
CA LYS A 14 -7.78 23.66 10.96
C LYS A 14 -7.58 22.24 10.45
N TYR A 15 -7.14 22.13 9.20
CA TYR A 15 -6.87 20.85 8.57
C TYR A 15 -5.52 20.31 9.02
N TYR A 16 -5.52 19.38 9.99
CA TYR A 16 -4.31 18.63 10.31
C TYR A 16 -4.14 17.50 9.29
N TRP A 17 -3.13 17.64 8.44
CA TRP A 17 -2.73 16.61 7.51
C TRP A 17 -1.94 15.55 8.27
N TYR A 18 -2.57 14.41 8.58
CA TYR A 18 -1.87 13.26 9.16
C TYR A 18 -1.30 12.40 8.02
N PRO A 19 0.02 12.19 7.95
CA PRO A 19 0.61 11.26 7.00
C PRO A 19 0.23 9.84 7.41
N GLY A 20 -0.85 9.31 6.85
CA GLY A 20 -1.25 7.91 7.04
C GLY A 20 -2.24 7.68 8.17
N GLU A 21 -3.12 6.72 7.95
CA GLU A 21 -4.06 6.20 8.94
C GLU A 21 -3.29 5.46 10.05
N LYS A 22 -3.69 5.56 11.33
CA LYS A 22 -2.96 4.91 12.45
C LYS A 22 -2.69 3.43 12.20
N GLN A 23 -3.63 2.74 11.55
CA GLN A 23 -3.48 1.34 11.17
C GLN A 23 -2.29 1.09 10.23
N GLU A 24 -1.92 2.06 9.40
CA GLU A 24 -0.79 1.96 8.47
C GLU A 24 0.54 1.99 9.21
N TRP A 25 0.66 2.88 10.20
CA TRP A 25 1.83 2.93 11.08
C TRP A 25 1.98 1.65 11.90
N ILE A 26 0.88 1.09 12.38
CA ILE A 26 0.90 -0.21 13.08
C ILE A 26 1.37 -1.32 12.15
N ARG A 27 0.85 -1.40 10.92
CA ARG A 27 1.28 -2.43 9.95
C ARG A 27 2.75 -2.27 9.56
N ALA A 28 3.23 -1.05 9.41
CA ALA A 28 4.64 -0.76 9.18
C ALA A 28 5.50 -1.25 10.37
N ALA A 29 5.13 -0.89 11.59
CA ALA A 29 5.82 -1.34 12.80
C ALA A 29 5.83 -2.87 12.94
N VAL A 30 4.69 -3.53 12.66
CA VAL A 30 4.59 -5.00 12.66
C VAL A 30 5.50 -5.60 11.59
N SER A 31 5.54 -5.06 10.37
CA SER A 31 6.41 -5.58 9.31
C SER A 31 7.89 -5.50 9.67
N ILE A 32 8.31 -4.39 10.27
CA ILE A 32 9.69 -4.20 10.77
C ILE A 32 9.95 -5.18 11.92
N GLY A 33 9.03 -5.29 12.88
CA GLY A 33 9.15 -6.19 14.02
C GLY A 33 9.33 -7.65 13.61
N VAL A 34 8.52 -8.14 12.66
CA VAL A 34 8.64 -9.52 12.15
C VAL A 34 10.00 -9.74 11.48
N GLY A 35 10.48 -8.77 10.70
CA GLY A 35 11.80 -8.86 10.07
C GLY A 35 12.96 -8.91 11.08
N ILE A 36 12.90 -8.06 12.12
CA ILE A 36 13.90 -8.05 13.19
C ILE A 36 13.88 -9.37 13.95
N VAL A 37 12.70 -9.89 14.30
CA VAL A 37 12.57 -11.17 15.00
C VAL A 37 13.09 -12.32 14.14
N ALA A 38 12.74 -12.36 12.85
CA ALA A 38 13.25 -13.38 11.93
C ALA A 38 14.78 -13.33 11.78
N ALA A 39 15.35 -12.13 11.64
CA ALA A 39 16.80 -11.94 11.59
C ALA A 39 17.46 -12.40 12.90
N ALA A 40 16.93 -11.99 14.05
CA ALA A 40 17.48 -12.34 15.36
C ALA A 40 17.45 -13.85 15.60
N LEU A 41 16.35 -14.53 15.29
CA LEU A 41 16.24 -15.99 15.43
C LEU A 41 17.24 -16.71 14.53
N LEU A 42 17.37 -16.30 13.27
CA LEU A 42 18.34 -16.91 12.37
C LEU A 42 19.78 -16.62 12.77
N MET A 43 20.07 -15.43 13.28
CA MET A 43 21.39 -15.10 13.80
C MET A 43 21.74 -15.98 15.01
N LEU A 44 20.78 -16.20 15.91
CA LEU A 44 20.96 -17.06 17.09
C LEU A 44 21.14 -18.54 16.73
N MET A 45 20.47 -19.03 15.69
CA MET A 45 20.54 -20.45 15.30
C MET A 45 21.73 -20.77 14.39
N THR A 46 22.07 -19.88 13.47
CA THR A 46 23.04 -20.16 12.40
C THR A 46 24.38 -19.45 12.58
N HIS A 47 24.42 -18.43 13.45
CA HIS A 47 25.56 -17.51 13.57
C HIS A 47 26.01 -16.88 12.23
N ASN A 48 25.14 -16.91 11.21
CA ASN A 48 25.42 -16.40 9.88
C ASN A 48 24.69 -15.08 9.66
N SER A 49 25.44 -13.99 9.70
CA SER A 49 24.92 -12.63 9.54
C SER A 49 24.29 -12.38 8.16
N VAL A 50 24.81 -13.00 7.09
CA VAL A 50 24.23 -12.84 5.75
C VAL A 50 22.86 -13.47 5.67
N THR A 51 22.74 -14.72 6.09
CA THR A 51 21.44 -15.42 6.07
C THR A 51 20.43 -14.68 6.94
N ALA A 52 20.83 -14.22 8.12
CA ALA A 52 19.97 -13.46 9.03
C ALA A 52 19.47 -12.15 8.40
N VAL A 53 20.38 -11.35 7.81
CA VAL A 53 20.03 -10.04 7.21
C VAL A 53 19.19 -10.20 5.95
N VAL A 54 19.55 -11.11 5.04
CA VAL A 54 18.80 -11.35 3.80
C VAL A 54 17.39 -11.83 4.12
N VAL A 55 17.23 -12.79 5.04
CA VAL A 55 15.91 -13.31 5.39
C VAL A 55 15.09 -12.28 6.16
N GLY A 56 15.68 -11.56 7.12
CA GLY A 56 14.97 -10.52 7.87
C GLY A 56 14.49 -9.36 7.00
N THR A 57 15.35 -8.87 6.10
CA THR A 57 14.98 -7.81 5.15
C THR A 57 13.95 -8.32 4.13
N SER A 58 14.07 -9.55 3.65
CA SER A 58 13.09 -10.18 2.75
C SER A 58 11.73 -10.34 3.44
N ALA A 59 11.68 -10.77 4.70
CA ALA A 59 10.44 -10.90 5.47
C ALA A 59 9.78 -9.54 5.70
N THR A 60 10.56 -8.51 6.05
CA THR A 60 10.08 -7.13 6.20
C THR A 60 9.45 -6.64 4.89
N LEU A 61 10.19 -6.78 3.78
CA LEU A 61 9.76 -6.31 2.47
C LEU A 61 8.62 -7.15 1.90
N ALA A 62 8.53 -8.44 2.21
CA ALA A 62 7.39 -9.28 1.86
C ALA A 62 6.10 -8.73 2.49
N LEU A 63 6.11 -8.50 3.80
CA LEU A 63 4.95 -7.99 4.52
C LEU A 63 4.59 -6.56 4.10
N ALA A 64 5.59 -5.71 3.90
CA ALA A 64 5.39 -4.36 3.41
C ALA A 64 4.82 -4.37 1.98
N GLY A 65 5.41 -5.15 1.07
CA GLY A 65 4.99 -5.33 -0.31
C GLY A 65 3.56 -5.84 -0.40
N PHE A 66 3.22 -6.89 0.35
CA PHE A 66 1.85 -7.42 0.42
C PHE A 66 0.83 -6.36 0.88
N ASN A 67 1.14 -5.61 1.95
CA ASN A 67 0.27 -4.54 2.43
C ASN A 67 0.11 -3.41 1.39
N PHE A 68 1.18 -3.04 0.68
CA PHE A 68 1.10 -2.06 -0.40
C PHE A 68 0.27 -2.57 -1.59
N GLY A 69 0.41 -3.85 -1.95
CA GLY A 69 -0.40 -4.49 -2.98
C GLY A 69 -1.89 -4.45 -2.67
N ARG A 70 -2.26 -4.77 -1.42
CA ARG A 70 -3.67 -4.67 -0.96
C ARG A 70 -4.19 -3.23 -0.98
N ARG A 71 -3.32 -2.25 -0.77
CA ARG A 71 -3.70 -0.82 -0.83
C ARG A 71 -3.85 -0.34 -2.27
N ASP A 72 -2.99 -0.81 -3.17
CA ASP A 72 -3.09 -0.54 -4.59
C ASP A 72 -4.40 -1.08 -5.18
N SER A 73 -4.80 -2.30 -4.83
CA SER A 73 -6.07 -2.87 -5.33
C SER A 73 -7.28 -2.07 -4.86
N LYS A 74 -7.32 -1.64 -3.59
CA LYS A 74 -8.39 -0.76 -3.08
C LYS A 74 -8.39 0.61 -3.74
N ALA A 75 -7.20 1.16 -4.02
CA ALA A 75 -7.09 2.43 -4.74
C ALA A 75 -7.55 2.32 -6.20
N LEU A 76 -7.29 1.18 -6.85
CA LEU A 76 -7.77 0.87 -8.20
C LEU A 76 -9.29 0.68 -8.26
N ALA A 77 -9.90 0.11 -7.21
CA ALA A 77 -11.36 -0.04 -7.13
C ALA A 77 -12.11 1.31 -7.01
N GLY A 78 -11.45 2.34 -6.49
CA GLY A 78 -12.02 3.68 -6.34
C GLY A 78 -11.74 4.64 -7.51
N PHE A 79 -11.21 4.14 -8.64
CA PHE A 79 -10.88 5.01 -9.77
C PHE A 79 -12.16 5.57 -10.42
N PRO A 80 -12.35 6.90 -10.45
CA PRO A 80 -13.53 7.48 -11.07
C PRO A 80 -13.48 7.31 -12.59
N GLY A 81 -14.65 7.14 -13.23
CA GLY A 81 -14.77 7.16 -14.68
C GLY A 81 -14.18 8.46 -15.24
N MET A 82 -13.27 8.36 -16.22
CA MET A 82 -12.44 9.48 -16.71
C MET A 82 -13.20 10.55 -17.54
N ALA A 83 -14.54 10.54 -17.48
CA ALA A 83 -15.40 11.44 -18.24
C ALA A 83 -15.33 12.91 -17.77
N ASP A 84 -14.94 13.16 -16.51
CA ASP A 84 -15.04 14.50 -15.90
C ASP A 84 -13.66 15.11 -15.50
N LYS A 85 -13.53 16.45 -15.53
CA LYS A 85 -12.30 17.17 -15.11
C LYS A 85 -11.98 16.92 -13.63
N ALA A 86 -12.99 16.77 -12.78
CA ALA A 86 -12.81 16.40 -11.37
C ALA A 86 -12.24 14.98 -11.23
N ALA A 87 -12.69 14.04 -12.07
CA ALA A 87 -12.18 12.67 -12.12
C ALA A 87 -10.70 12.63 -12.55
N ARG A 88 -10.29 13.50 -13.49
CA ARG A 88 -8.87 13.62 -13.90
C ARG A 88 -7.98 14.14 -12.77
N ARG A 89 -8.43 15.12 -11.99
CA ARG A 89 -7.69 15.61 -10.81
C ARG A 89 -7.56 14.54 -9.73
N ALA A 90 -8.63 13.78 -9.48
CA ALA A 90 -8.59 12.65 -8.58
C ALA A 90 -7.60 11.58 -9.07
N ALA A 91 -7.60 11.25 -10.36
CA ALA A 91 -6.67 10.30 -10.97
C ALA A 91 -5.20 10.69 -10.73
N ILE A 92 -4.84 11.98 -10.88
CA ILE A 92 -3.48 12.49 -10.57
C ILE A 92 -3.12 12.25 -9.09
N GLY A 93 -4.07 12.45 -8.17
CA GLY A 93 -3.87 12.15 -6.76
C GLY A 93 -3.66 10.66 -6.48
N HIS A 94 -4.35 9.77 -7.22
CA HIS A 94 -4.18 8.32 -7.10
C HIS A 94 -2.85 7.84 -7.69
N THR A 95 -2.44 8.37 -8.84
CA THR A 95 -1.14 8.04 -9.46
C THR A 95 0.03 8.54 -8.63
N GLY A 96 -0.04 9.78 -8.10
CA GLY A 96 0.99 10.31 -7.20
C GLY A 96 1.16 9.45 -5.94
N ARG A 97 0.07 8.95 -5.36
CA ARG A 97 0.14 8.02 -4.21
C ARG A 97 0.71 6.65 -4.58
N ALA A 98 0.43 6.15 -5.79
CA ALA A 98 1.02 4.91 -6.28
C ALA A 98 2.53 5.07 -6.53
N ALA A 99 2.93 6.19 -7.14
CA ALA A 99 4.33 6.55 -7.36
C ALA A 99 5.10 6.67 -6.04
N TRP A 100 4.54 7.35 -5.03
CA TRP A 100 5.15 7.45 -3.71
C TRP A 100 5.40 6.08 -3.06
N ARG A 101 4.41 5.18 -3.13
CA ARG A 101 4.56 3.81 -2.60
C ARG A 101 5.61 3.01 -3.38
N GLY A 102 5.65 3.18 -4.70
CA GLY A 102 6.71 2.64 -5.56
C GLY A 102 8.10 3.13 -5.12
N LEU A 103 8.24 4.42 -4.85
CA LEU A 103 9.48 5.03 -4.37
C LEU A 103 9.89 4.46 -3.01
N VAL A 104 8.97 4.36 -2.06
CA VAL A 104 9.24 3.79 -0.72
C VAL A 104 9.71 2.33 -0.82
N MET A 105 9.11 1.52 -1.70
CA MET A 105 9.56 0.15 -1.94
C MET A 105 10.95 0.11 -2.61
N GLY A 106 11.22 1.03 -3.55
CA GLY A 106 12.54 1.18 -4.18
C GLY A 106 13.62 1.56 -3.17
N VAL A 107 13.35 2.52 -2.28
CA VAL A 107 14.27 2.93 -1.22
C VAL A 107 14.50 1.79 -0.22
N GLY A 108 13.43 1.09 0.19
CA GLY A 108 13.55 -0.04 1.11
C GLY A 108 14.36 -1.21 0.53
N SER A 109 14.19 -1.51 -0.76
CA SER A 109 14.98 -2.54 -1.44
C SER A 109 16.43 -2.11 -1.66
N ALA A 110 16.68 -0.86 -2.02
CA ALA A 110 18.04 -0.32 -2.11
C ALA A 110 18.76 -0.35 -0.76
N ALA A 111 18.09 0.03 0.34
CA ALA A 111 18.65 -0.06 1.67
C ALA A 111 18.99 -1.50 2.07
N ALA A 112 18.13 -2.47 1.73
CA ALA A 112 18.41 -3.89 1.94
C ALA A 112 19.64 -4.35 1.14
N ALA A 113 19.75 -3.95 -0.13
CA ALA A 113 20.91 -4.27 -0.96
C ALA A 113 22.21 -3.71 -0.38
N VAL A 114 22.21 -2.45 0.08
CA VAL A 114 23.37 -1.83 0.75
C VAL A 114 23.75 -2.59 2.02
N LEU A 115 22.77 -3.02 2.82
CA LEU A 115 23.04 -3.81 4.03
C LEU A 115 23.68 -5.16 3.69
N VAL A 116 23.23 -5.84 2.64
CA VAL A 116 23.77 -7.14 2.23
C VAL A 116 25.19 -7.01 1.65
N ILE A 117 25.45 -5.99 0.82
CA ILE A 117 26.77 -5.76 0.20
C ILE A 117 27.84 -5.37 1.23
N ASN A 118 27.46 -4.74 2.34
CA ASN A 118 28.40 -4.39 3.41
C ASN A 118 28.77 -5.58 4.33
N LEU A 119 28.29 -6.79 4.05
CA LEU A 119 28.65 -7.98 4.82
C LEU A 119 29.95 -8.60 4.29
N SER A 120 30.74 -9.17 5.20
CA SER A 120 32.07 -9.74 4.93
C SER A 120 32.11 -10.85 3.85
N PRO A 121 31.07 -11.69 3.63
CA PRO A 121 31.15 -12.77 2.66
C PRO A 121 31.26 -12.30 1.21
N GLN A 122 32.30 -12.77 0.52
CA GLN A 122 32.60 -12.42 -0.87
C GLN A 122 32.26 -13.59 -1.81
N GLY A 123 31.83 -13.28 -3.02
CA GLY A 123 31.59 -14.25 -4.08
C GLY A 123 30.40 -13.87 -4.95
N TRP A 124 30.38 -14.36 -6.19
CA TRP A 124 29.39 -13.97 -7.20
C TRP A 124 27.93 -14.00 -6.69
N LEU A 125 27.56 -15.03 -5.91
CA LEU A 125 26.22 -15.15 -5.33
C LEU A 125 25.90 -14.04 -4.32
N TYR A 126 26.87 -13.67 -3.48
CA TYR A 126 26.75 -12.66 -2.43
C TYR A 126 26.75 -11.24 -2.99
N ASP A 127 27.54 -11.03 -4.04
CA ASP A 127 27.71 -9.71 -4.65
C ASP A 127 26.56 -9.37 -5.61
N TRP A 128 26.00 -10.38 -6.30
CA TRP A 128 25.01 -10.16 -7.36
C TRP A 128 23.60 -10.62 -7.03
N LEU A 129 23.43 -11.81 -6.45
CA LEU A 129 22.10 -12.40 -6.29
C LEU A 129 21.44 -11.98 -4.98
N LEU A 130 22.15 -12.14 -3.85
CA LEU A 130 21.59 -11.90 -2.51
C LEU A 130 21.10 -10.46 -2.26
N PRO A 131 21.74 -9.40 -2.79
CA PRO A 131 21.22 -8.04 -2.64
C PRO A 131 19.90 -7.81 -3.40
N VAL A 132 19.64 -8.62 -4.43
CA VAL A 132 18.44 -8.52 -5.29
C VAL A 132 17.26 -9.29 -4.70
N VAL A 133 17.52 -10.34 -3.91
CA VAL A 133 16.48 -11.21 -3.32
C VAL A 133 15.39 -10.42 -2.58
N PRO A 134 15.71 -9.48 -1.66
CA PRO A 134 14.67 -8.76 -0.93
C PRO A 134 13.77 -7.90 -1.84
N ALA A 135 14.32 -7.37 -2.94
CA ALA A 135 13.57 -6.60 -3.94
C ALA A 135 12.59 -7.48 -4.72
N VAL A 136 13.04 -8.67 -5.15
CA VAL A 136 12.20 -9.64 -5.87
C VAL A 136 11.07 -10.14 -4.97
N VAL A 137 11.38 -10.48 -3.72
CA VAL A 137 10.39 -10.90 -2.71
C VAL A 137 9.35 -9.80 -2.48
N CYS A 138 9.77 -8.53 -2.38
CA CYS A 138 8.87 -7.38 -2.26
C CYS A 138 7.89 -7.29 -3.45
N ALA A 139 8.43 -7.41 -4.67
CA ALA A 139 7.64 -7.30 -5.89
C ALA A 139 6.61 -8.43 -6.02
N ILE A 140 7.00 -9.67 -5.74
CA ILE A 140 6.11 -10.84 -5.73
C ILE A 140 5.03 -10.66 -4.67
N ALA A 141 5.41 -10.30 -3.44
CA ALA A 141 4.46 -10.12 -2.35
C ALA A 141 3.43 -9.00 -2.67
N ARG A 142 3.86 -7.93 -3.33
CA ARG A 142 2.96 -6.89 -3.83
C ARG A 142 1.96 -7.43 -4.85
N GLN A 143 2.40 -8.22 -5.80
CA GLN A 143 1.50 -8.86 -6.78
C GLN A 143 0.50 -9.79 -6.09
N ILE A 144 0.95 -10.60 -5.13
CA ILE A 144 0.06 -11.45 -4.33
C ILE A 144 -0.97 -10.61 -3.57
N GLY A 145 -0.56 -9.49 -2.96
CA GLY A 145 -1.47 -8.57 -2.26
C GLY A 145 -2.53 -7.96 -3.18
N LEU A 146 -2.17 -7.65 -4.43
CA LEU A 146 -3.11 -7.18 -5.45
C LEU A 146 -4.15 -8.26 -5.79
N VAL A 147 -3.70 -9.49 -6.02
CA VAL A 147 -4.56 -10.63 -6.38
C VAL A 147 -5.46 -11.04 -5.21
N TRP A 148 -4.94 -11.05 -3.97
CA TRP A 148 -5.67 -11.45 -2.78
C TRP A 148 -6.96 -10.65 -2.57
N GLU A 149 -6.91 -9.33 -2.76
CA GLU A 149 -8.09 -8.47 -2.66
C GLU A 149 -9.07 -8.66 -3.83
N LYS A 150 -8.58 -9.02 -5.02
CA LYS A 150 -9.44 -9.39 -6.15
C LYS A 150 -10.17 -10.71 -5.91
N LEU A 151 -9.50 -11.71 -5.33
CA LEU A 151 -10.12 -12.98 -4.97
C LEU A 151 -11.19 -12.82 -3.90
N GLY A 152 -10.97 -11.94 -2.92
CA GLY A 152 -11.96 -11.63 -1.89
C GLY A 152 -13.19 -10.86 -2.39
N THR A 153 -13.11 -10.21 -3.56
CA THR A 153 -14.23 -9.47 -4.15
C THR A 153 -15.06 -10.33 -5.11
N THR A 154 -14.47 -11.34 -5.76
CA THR A 154 -15.21 -12.29 -6.63
C THR A 154 -16.16 -13.23 -5.87
N VAL A 155 -16.01 -13.40 -4.55
CA VAL A 155 -16.86 -14.29 -3.73
C VAL A 155 -17.98 -13.53 -3.00
N SER A 156 -17.96 -12.19 -3.00
CA SER A 156 -19.04 -11.40 -2.42
C SER A 156 -20.13 -11.15 -3.46
N THR A 157 -20.95 -12.18 -3.74
CA THR A 157 -22.28 -12.04 -4.33
C THR A 157 -23.23 -11.32 -3.36
N LYS A 158 -22.96 -10.07 -3.00
CA LYS A 158 -24.04 -9.13 -2.66
C LYS A 158 -24.50 -8.56 -3.98
N GLY A 159 -25.76 -8.86 -4.30
CA GLY A 159 -26.40 -8.69 -5.61
C GLY A 159 -26.27 -7.30 -6.23
N PRO A 160 -26.74 -7.16 -7.49
CA PRO A 160 -26.56 -5.95 -8.29
C PRO A 160 -26.99 -4.72 -7.50
N ALA A 161 -26.14 -3.69 -7.54
CA ALA A 161 -26.46 -2.37 -7.04
C ALA A 161 -27.86 -1.99 -7.53
N ALA A 162 -28.76 -1.70 -6.59
CA ALA A 162 -30.09 -1.22 -6.90
C ALA A 162 -29.99 -0.09 -7.94
N GLU A 163 -30.76 -0.22 -9.02
CA GLU A 163 -30.89 0.81 -10.05
C GLU A 163 -31.10 2.18 -9.38
N PRO A 164 -30.39 3.23 -9.82
CA PRO A 164 -30.72 4.57 -9.37
C PRO A 164 -32.17 4.86 -9.75
N ALA A 165 -33.00 5.15 -8.75
CA ALA A 165 -34.41 5.45 -8.92
C ALA A 165 -34.61 6.44 -10.07
N LYS A 166 -35.45 6.08 -11.06
CA LYS A 166 -35.92 6.98 -12.09
C LYS A 166 -36.43 8.27 -11.43
N ALA A 167 -35.88 9.41 -11.86
CA ALA A 167 -36.41 10.70 -11.49
C ALA A 167 -37.90 10.77 -11.88
N GLU A 168 -38.74 10.98 -10.88
CA GLU A 168 -40.18 11.20 -11.04
C GLU A 168 -40.38 12.46 -11.92
N PRO A 169 -41.16 12.39 -13.02
CA PRO A 169 -41.35 13.55 -13.87
C PRO A 169 -42.10 14.64 -13.10
N ALA A 170 -41.54 15.85 -13.12
CA ALA A 170 -42.12 17.03 -12.49
C ALA A 170 -43.57 17.22 -12.93
N LYS A 171 -44.49 17.27 -11.95
CA LYS A 171 -45.89 17.64 -12.19
C LYS A 171 -45.92 19.01 -12.87
N ALA A 172 -46.58 19.07 -14.02
CA ALA A 172 -46.87 20.32 -14.72
C ALA A 172 -47.61 21.27 -13.77
N VAL A 173 -47.06 22.46 -13.59
CA VAL A 173 -47.76 23.58 -12.94
C VAL A 173 -48.88 24.02 -13.90
N PRO A 174 -50.15 24.04 -13.48
CA PRO A 174 -51.21 24.62 -14.30
C PRO A 174 -50.98 26.13 -14.37
N THR A 175 -50.77 26.64 -15.58
CA THR A 175 -50.92 28.06 -15.88
C THR A 175 -52.42 28.33 -16.06
N ASP A 176 -53.08 28.78 -14.99
CA ASP A 176 -54.40 29.38 -15.11
C ASP A 176 -54.25 30.79 -15.69
N GLY A 177 -55.07 31.09 -16.70
CA GLY A 177 -55.19 32.40 -17.36
C GLY A 177 -56.24 33.29 -16.73
#